data_AF-A0A3S1ANR7-F1
#
_entry.id   AF-A0A3S1ANR7-F1
#
_cell.length_a   1.000
_cell.length_b   1.000
_cell.length_c   1.000
_cell.angle_alpha   90.00
_cell.angle_beta   90.00
_cell.angle_gamma   90.00
#
_symmetry.space_group_name_H-M   'P 1'
#
loop_
_entity.id
_entity.type
_entity.pdbx_description
1 polymer ?
#
loop_
_entity_poly.entity_id
_entity_poly.type
_entity_poly.pdbx_seq_one_letter_code
_entity_poly.pdbx_strand_id
1 'polypeptide(L)'
;MIRVDDTYDAFLLESGGEEACYDYFYQCRWPSGYRCPSCGHKDCYIISTRRLPLYECVHCRCQTSVTSGTALEGTRTPLSKWLYAMKLLGRPAAGVNAVLLGKLLKVTYKTAYAMLDKIRHCLSLLPPEKLSGEIQAGISVMGWTIDSGYELTEKQHPIAVGISLDENGEPDRLAMMVVPRTHMMNYSLKPSGRDLFRETHFSDDADTLSNTIYHSQLLTIKRCRSLVSIYKASYKQINGIYRGVHPRSLPKYLAEFTFRWNAAARNGNTGNCIGTSISTITATSSSSVPNTSSSNSTSSSTNTSSSKRTSVSSITSASISISRQIAQACMAYSLSHLAAA
;
A
#
# COMPACT_ATOMS: atom_id res chain seq x y z
N MET A 1 7.63 7.64 -12.91
CA MET A 1 6.87 8.32 -13.99
C MET A 1 5.79 7.35 -14.43
N ILE A 2 4.51 7.73 -14.37
CA ILE A 2 3.39 6.91 -14.85
C ILE A 2 3.53 6.81 -16.38
N ARG A 3 3.52 5.60 -16.94
CA ARG A 3 3.73 5.40 -18.38
C ARG A 3 2.46 5.81 -19.13
N VAL A 4 2.58 6.16 -20.41
CA VAL A 4 1.43 6.55 -21.26
C VAL A 4 0.40 5.42 -21.36
N ASP A 5 0.80 4.17 -21.13
CA ASP A 5 -0.07 2.99 -21.08
C ASP A 5 -0.89 2.85 -19.79
N ASP A 6 -0.72 3.77 -18.82
CA ASP A 6 -1.42 3.80 -17.54
C ASP A 6 -2.59 4.79 -17.54
N THR A 7 -3.37 4.82 -18.61
CA THR A 7 -4.62 5.57 -18.62
C THR A 7 -5.76 4.69 -18.11
N TYR A 8 -6.73 5.31 -17.44
CA TYR A 8 -7.96 4.64 -17.05
C TYR A 8 -8.70 4.06 -18.26
N ASP A 9 -8.67 4.77 -19.39
CA ASP A 9 -9.37 4.38 -20.61
C ASP A 9 -8.73 3.11 -21.22
N ALA A 10 -7.39 3.02 -21.26
CA ALA A 10 -6.68 1.80 -21.67
C ALA A 10 -6.94 0.63 -20.72
N PHE A 11 -6.95 0.88 -19.40
CA PHE A 11 -7.30 -0.13 -18.40
C PHE A 11 -8.71 -0.67 -18.58
N LEU A 12 -9.70 0.20 -18.83
CA LEU A 12 -11.09 -0.20 -18.99
C LEU A 12 -11.28 -1.10 -20.22
N LEU A 13 -10.52 -0.83 -21.29
CA LEU A 13 -10.49 -1.68 -22.48
C LEU A 13 -9.83 -3.03 -22.18
N GLU A 14 -8.68 -3.03 -21.51
CA GLU A 14 -7.96 -4.24 -21.09
C GLU A 14 -8.80 -5.12 -20.15
N SER A 15 -9.54 -4.50 -19.22
CA SER A 15 -10.31 -5.21 -18.20
C SER A 15 -11.59 -5.85 -18.72
N GLY A 16 -12.03 -5.54 -19.94
CA GLY A 16 -13.32 -5.98 -20.46
C GLY A 16 -14.52 -5.14 -19.96
N GLY A 17 -14.29 -3.89 -19.55
CA GLY A 17 -15.35 -2.97 -19.15
C GLY A 17 -15.82 -3.08 -17.69
N GLU A 18 -16.91 -2.38 -17.38
CA GLU A 18 -17.49 -2.30 -16.02
C GLU A 18 -18.07 -3.64 -15.55
N GLU A 19 -18.66 -4.43 -16.45
CA GLU A 19 -19.24 -5.74 -16.13
C GLU A 19 -18.17 -6.75 -15.70
N ALA A 20 -17.05 -6.83 -16.43
CA ALA A 20 -15.93 -7.67 -16.03
C ALA A 20 -15.30 -7.22 -14.69
N CYS A 21 -15.28 -5.90 -14.42
CA CYS A 21 -14.87 -5.40 -13.11
C CYS A 21 -15.86 -5.78 -12.01
N TYR A 22 -17.16 -5.81 -12.31
CA TYR A 22 -18.18 -6.30 -11.38
C TYR A 22 -17.95 -7.78 -11.06
N ASP A 23 -17.76 -8.62 -12.07
CA ASP A 23 -17.50 -10.06 -11.89
C ASP A 23 -16.23 -10.31 -11.09
N TYR A 24 -15.20 -9.48 -11.29
CA TYR A 24 -13.99 -9.51 -10.49
C TYR A 24 -14.27 -9.27 -9.00
N PHE A 25 -15.06 -8.25 -8.66
CA PHE A 25 -15.43 -7.99 -7.26
C PHE A 25 -16.37 -9.06 -6.71
N TYR A 26 -17.27 -9.61 -7.53
CA TYR A 26 -18.11 -10.74 -7.16
C TYR A 26 -17.25 -11.94 -6.75
N GLN A 27 -16.26 -12.32 -7.57
CA GLN A 27 -15.33 -13.41 -7.26
C GLN A 27 -14.44 -13.11 -6.05
N CYS A 28 -14.06 -11.85 -5.82
CA CYS A 28 -13.30 -11.47 -4.63
C CYS A 28 -14.12 -11.62 -3.35
N ARG A 29 -15.42 -11.27 -3.40
CA ARG A 29 -16.33 -11.39 -2.24
C ARG A 29 -16.78 -12.83 -2.01
N TRP A 30 -17.07 -13.55 -3.08
CA TRP A 30 -17.67 -14.88 -3.06
C TRP A 30 -16.89 -15.84 -3.99
N PRO A 31 -15.69 -16.30 -3.58
CA PRO A 31 -14.85 -17.15 -4.43
C PRO A 31 -15.50 -18.48 -4.83
N SER A 32 -16.39 -19.01 -3.97
CA SER A 32 -17.11 -20.26 -4.16
C SER A 32 -18.58 -20.06 -4.55
N GLY A 33 -18.91 -18.91 -5.16
CA GLY A 33 -20.28 -18.48 -5.42
C GLY A 33 -20.97 -17.88 -4.18
N TYR A 34 -22.15 -17.30 -4.39
CA TYR A 34 -22.89 -16.53 -3.40
C TYR A 34 -22.96 -17.21 -2.02
N ARG A 35 -22.74 -16.39 -0.98
CA ARG A 35 -22.99 -16.74 0.42
C ARG A 35 -23.67 -15.57 1.09
N CYS A 36 -24.85 -15.81 1.64
CA CYS A 36 -25.59 -14.77 2.37
C CYS A 36 -24.75 -14.29 3.57
N PRO A 37 -24.48 -12.97 3.69
CA PRO A 37 -23.70 -12.44 4.80
C PRO A 37 -24.40 -12.56 6.17
N SER A 38 -25.72 -12.77 6.19
CA SER A 38 -26.51 -12.88 7.42
C SER A 38 -26.64 -14.33 7.92
N CYS A 39 -26.87 -15.31 7.04
CA CYS A 39 -27.14 -16.69 7.44
C CYS A 39 -26.23 -17.75 6.79
N GLY A 40 -25.32 -17.36 5.88
CA GLY A 40 -24.39 -18.28 5.21
C GLY A 40 -25.00 -19.18 4.13
N HIS A 41 -26.30 -19.11 3.86
CA HIS A 41 -26.95 -19.90 2.82
C HIS A 41 -26.42 -19.55 1.41
N LYS A 42 -26.49 -20.52 0.49
CA LYS A 42 -25.81 -20.51 -0.82
C LYS A 42 -26.70 -20.02 -1.96
N ASP A 43 -28.01 -20.14 -1.79
CA ASP A 43 -28.97 -19.87 -2.85
C ASP A 43 -29.58 -18.47 -2.71
N CYS A 44 -29.76 -17.81 -3.85
CA CYS A 44 -30.31 -16.46 -3.92
C CYS A 44 -31.13 -16.22 -5.20
N TYR A 45 -32.07 -15.30 -5.12
CA TYR A 45 -32.68 -14.66 -6.29
C TYR A 45 -31.87 -13.41 -6.68
N ILE A 46 -31.68 -13.21 -7.98
CA ILE A 46 -30.96 -12.04 -8.52
C ILE A 46 -31.99 -11.02 -9.01
N ILE A 47 -31.88 -9.79 -8.51
CA ILE A 47 -32.69 -8.65 -8.92
C ILE A 47 -31.77 -7.69 -9.68
N SER A 48 -31.92 -7.65 -11.01
CA SER A 48 -31.10 -6.86 -11.94
C SER A 48 -31.71 -5.51 -12.34
N THR A 49 -32.80 -5.09 -11.69
CA THR A 49 -33.51 -3.83 -12.01
C THR A 49 -32.75 -2.56 -11.61
N ARG A 50 -31.62 -2.68 -10.92
CA ARG A 50 -30.78 -1.57 -10.45
C ARG A 50 -29.42 -1.59 -11.13
N ARG A 51 -28.67 -0.48 -11.03
CA ARG A 51 -27.30 -0.34 -11.57
C ARG A 51 -26.37 -1.48 -11.15
N LEU A 52 -26.46 -1.92 -9.89
CA LEU A 52 -25.76 -3.10 -9.39
C LEU A 52 -26.80 -4.15 -9.01
N PRO A 53 -26.62 -5.43 -9.41
CA PRO A 53 -27.52 -6.50 -9.02
C PRO A 53 -27.61 -6.65 -7.49
N LEU A 54 -28.83 -6.90 -7.02
CA LEU A 54 -29.11 -7.31 -5.65
C LEU A 54 -29.32 -8.82 -5.60
N TYR A 55 -28.82 -9.45 -4.54
CA TYR A 55 -28.96 -10.87 -4.25
C TYR A 55 -29.83 -11.02 -3.01
N GLU A 56 -31.02 -11.57 -3.18
CA GLU A 56 -31.93 -11.88 -2.08
C GLU A 56 -31.74 -13.35 -1.67
N CYS A 57 -31.38 -13.58 -0.41
CA CYS A 57 -31.22 -14.92 0.12
C CYS A 57 -32.56 -15.68 0.15
N VAL A 58 -32.59 -16.91 -0.37
CA VAL A 58 -33.81 -17.74 -0.38
C VAL A 58 -34.29 -18.06 1.04
N HIS A 59 -33.37 -18.22 2.00
CA HIS A 59 -33.67 -18.66 3.36
C HIS A 59 -34.09 -17.51 4.27
N CYS A 60 -33.24 -16.48 4.45
CA CYS A 60 -33.51 -15.38 5.39
C CYS A 60 -34.09 -14.12 4.74
N ARG A 61 -34.30 -14.11 3.41
CA ARG A 61 -34.81 -12.96 2.63
C ARG A 61 -33.97 -11.67 2.75
N CYS A 62 -32.78 -11.75 3.33
CA CYS A 62 -31.85 -10.63 3.39
C CYS A 62 -31.34 -10.30 1.98
N GLN A 63 -31.42 -9.02 1.61
CA GLN A 63 -30.88 -8.50 0.35
C GLN A 63 -29.47 -7.96 0.56
N THR A 64 -28.54 -8.36 -0.30
CA THR A 64 -27.17 -7.85 -0.32
C THR A 64 -26.75 -7.55 -1.75
N SER A 65 -25.95 -6.51 -1.95
CA SER A 65 -25.21 -6.32 -3.20
C SER A 65 -23.78 -6.85 -3.04
N VAL A 66 -23.00 -6.80 -4.13
CA VAL A 66 -21.55 -7.06 -4.07
C VAL A 66 -20.84 -6.05 -3.16
N THR A 67 -21.31 -4.79 -3.10
CA THR A 67 -20.65 -3.74 -2.30
C THR A 67 -21.20 -3.60 -0.88
N SER A 68 -22.30 -4.27 -0.53
CA SER A 68 -22.92 -4.18 0.79
C SER A 68 -22.04 -4.80 1.88
N GLY A 69 -21.83 -4.11 3.00
CA GLY A 69 -20.91 -4.53 4.05
C GLY A 69 -19.48 -4.66 3.54
N THR A 70 -19.03 -3.73 2.69
CA THR A 70 -17.66 -3.65 2.17
C THR A 70 -17.16 -2.22 2.23
N ALA A 71 -15.86 -2.00 1.98
CA ALA A 71 -15.33 -0.65 1.82
C ALA A 71 -15.99 0.13 0.66
N LEU A 72 -16.55 -0.57 -0.32
CA LEU A 72 -17.22 0.01 -1.49
C LEU A 72 -18.70 0.33 -1.22
N GLU A 73 -19.21 0.09 -0.02
CA GLU A 73 -20.60 0.35 0.31
C GLU A 73 -20.98 1.82 0.10
N GLY A 74 -22.19 2.03 -0.43
CA GLY A 74 -22.72 3.36 -0.74
C GLY A 74 -22.02 4.07 -1.90
N THR A 75 -21.08 3.41 -2.60
CA THR A 75 -20.35 4.07 -3.70
C THR A 75 -21.25 4.32 -4.92
N ARG A 76 -21.21 5.56 -5.41
CA ARG A 76 -21.74 5.95 -6.73
C ARG A 76 -20.67 5.88 -7.82
N THR A 77 -19.42 5.66 -7.43
CA THR A 77 -18.29 5.54 -8.35
C THR A 77 -18.32 4.17 -9.02
N PRO A 78 -18.08 4.09 -10.35
CA PRO A 78 -17.95 2.81 -11.06
C PRO A 78 -16.91 1.89 -10.42
N LEU A 79 -17.18 0.58 -10.44
CA LEU A 79 -16.30 -0.44 -9.87
C LEU A 79 -14.98 -0.53 -10.63
N SER A 80 -14.99 -0.32 -11.94
CA SER A 80 -13.77 -0.18 -12.75
C SER A 80 -12.81 0.88 -12.20
N LYS A 81 -13.31 2.03 -11.75
CA LYS A 81 -12.47 3.08 -11.13
C LYS A 81 -11.90 2.64 -9.79
N TRP A 82 -12.64 1.88 -8.99
CA TRP A 82 -12.12 1.30 -7.75
C TRP A 82 -11.03 0.28 -8.02
N LEU A 83 -11.25 -0.62 -8.97
CA LEU A 83 -10.25 -1.62 -9.36
C LEU A 83 -8.99 -0.95 -9.92
N TYR A 84 -9.16 0.11 -10.72
CA TYR A 84 -8.02 0.88 -11.22
C TYR A 84 -7.25 1.58 -10.09
N ALA A 85 -7.94 2.17 -9.11
CA ALA A 85 -7.30 2.74 -7.94
C ALA A 85 -6.47 1.67 -7.20
N MET A 86 -7.05 0.49 -6.95
CA MET A 86 -6.34 -0.64 -6.31
C MET A 86 -5.14 -1.10 -7.13
N LYS A 87 -5.27 -1.21 -8.46
CA LYS A 87 -4.16 -1.51 -9.40
C LYS A 87 -3.02 -0.51 -9.27
N LEU A 88 -3.34 0.77 -9.11
CA LEU A 88 -2.34 1.82 -8.94
C LEU A 88 -1.66 1.77 -7.56
N LEU A 89 -2.40 1.54 -6.47
CA LEU A 89 -1.79 1.37 -5.14
C LEU A 89 -0.94 0.10 -5.05
N GLY A 90 -1.32 -0.97 -5.74
CA GLY A 90 -0.57 -2.23 -5.74
C GLY A 90 0.80 -2.14 -6.41
N ARG A 91 1.14 -1.00 -7.04
CA ARG A 91 2.44 -0.83 -7.69
C ARG A 91 3.53 -0.52 -6.67
N PRO A 92 4.68 -1.22 -6.73
CA PRO A 92 5.74 -1.06 -5.76
C PRO A 92 6.42 0.32 -5.86
N ALA A 93 6.58 0.86 -7.08
CA ALA A 93 7.49 1.97 -7.33
C ALA A 93 6.98 3.38 -6.93
N ALA A 94 5.67 3.63 -6.78
CA ALA A 94 5.19 4.99 -6.48
C ALA A 94 3.89 5.00 -5.67
N GLY A 95 3.88 5.76 -4.57
CA GLY A 95 2.65 6.05 -3.84
C GLY A 95 1.76 6.98 -4.63
N VAL A 96 0.45 6.79 -4.52
CA VAL A 96 -0.54 7.60 -5.22
C VAL A 96 -1.20 8.55 -4.25
N ASN A 97 -1.03 9.85 -4.49
CA ASN A 97 -1.75 10.88 -3.77
C ASN A 97 -3.13 11.16 -4.41
N ALA A 98 -4.02 11.79 -3.64
CA ALA A 98 -5.39 12.04 -4.05
C ALA A 98 -5.51 12.98 -5.26
N VAL A 99 -4.58 13.92 -5.41
CA VAL A 99 -4.53 14.83 -6.57
C VAL A 99 -4.26 14.05 -7.85
N LEU A 100 -3.24 13.18 -7.82
CA LEU A 100 -2.88 12.34 -8.94
C LEU A 100 -3.98 11.35 -9.29
N LEU A 101 -4.54 10.66 -8.28
CA LEU A 101 -5.65 9.73 -8.50
C LEU A 101 -6.88 10.43 -9.08
N GLY A 102 -7.23 11.62 -8.59
CA GLY A 102 -8.33 12.42 -9.10
C GLY A 102 -8.18 12.76 -10.58
N LYS A 103 -6.97 13.12 -11.00
CA LYS A 103 -6.64 13.37 -12.42
C LYS A 103 -6.76 12.11 -13.26
N LEU A 104 -6.19 10.99 -12.82
CA LEU A 104 -6.19 9.73 -13.55
C LEU A 104 -7.60 9.15 -13.72
N LEU A 105 -8.43 9.22 -12.67
CA LEU A 105 -9.79 8.70 -12.67
C LEU A 105 -10.84 9.70 -13.20
N LYS A 106 -10.44 10.94 -13.47
CA LYS A 106 -11.36 12.05 -13.80
C LYS A 106 -12.47 12.17 -12.74
N VAL A 107 -12.09 12.22 -11.47
CA VAL A 107 -13.01 12.40 -10.32
C VAL A 107 -12.55 13.56 -9.43
N THR A 108 -13.45 14.04 -8.57
CA THR A 108 -13.10 15.11 -7.63
C THR A 108 -12.00 14.66 -6.66
N TYR A 109 -11.21 15.62 -6.16
CA TYR A 109 -10.23 15.36 -5.11
C TYR A 109 -10.85 14.66 -3.89
N LYS A 110 -12.04 15.10 -3.45
CA LYS A 110 -12.74 14.51 -2.30
C LYS A 110 -13.07 13.04 -2.53
N THR A 111 -13.53 12.70 -3.73
CA THR A 111 -13.79 11.30 -4.12
C THR A 111 -12.50 10.48 -4.11
N ALA A 112 -11.43 10.98 -4.74
CA ALA A 112 -10.15 10.29 -4.80
C ALA A 112 -9.54 10.09 -3.39
N TYR A 113 -9.61 11.10 -2.53
CA TYR A 113 -9.17 11.01 -1.15
C TYR A 113 -9.95 9.96 -0.36
N ALA A 114 -11.29 9.97 -0.45
CA ALA A 114 -12.14 9.00 0.23
C ALA A 114 -11.88 7.56 -0.26
N MET A 115 -11.64 7.37 -1.56
CA MET A 115 -11.25 6.06 -2.11
C MET A 115 -9.93 5.58 -1.50
N LEU A 116 -8.91 6.44 -1.51
CA LEU A 116 -7.59 6.09 -0.96
C LEU A 116 -7.66 5.83 0.55
N ASP A 117 -8.37 6.65 1.32
CA ASP A 117 -8.48 6.46 2.77
C ASP A 117 -9.17 5.13 3.11
N LYS A 118 -10.24 4.77 2.40
CA LYS A 118 -10.91 3.47 2.53
C LYS A 118 -9.98 2.31 2.21
N ILE A 119 -9.24 2.38 1.10
CA ILE A 119 -8.28 1.33 0.71
C ILE A 119 -7.19 1.19 1.76
N ARG A 120 -6.56 2.30 2.18
CA ARG A 120 -5.50 2.28 3.21
C ARG A 120 -6.01 1.75 4.54
N HIS A 121 -7.25 2.08 4.90
CA HIS A 121 -7.85 1.55 6.11
C HIS A 121 -8.05 0.03 6.02
N CYS A 122 -8.52 -0.50 4.88
CA CYS A 122 -8.59 -1.94 4.67
C CYS A 122 -7.22 -2.60 4.80
N LEU A 123 -6.18 -1.99 4.21
CA LEU A 123 -4.79 -2.48 4.35
C LEU A 123 -4.30 -2.45 5.80
N SER A 124 -4.71 -1.47 6.60
CA SER A 124 -4.34 -1.41 8.02
C SER A 124 -5.03 -2.46 8.90
N LEU A 125 -6.14 -3.04 8.42
CA LEU A 125 -6.85 -4.12 9.12
C LEU A 125 -6.43 -5.51 8.65
N LEU A 126 -5.65 -5.61 7.57
CA LEU A 126 -5.12 -6.91 7.16
C LEU A 126 -4.23 -7.46 8.26
N PRO A 127 -4.33 -8.78 8.56
CA PRO A 127 -3.41 -9.39 9.50
C PRO A 127 -1.98 -9.19 8.97
N PRO A 128 -1.07 -8.68 9.80
CA PRO A 128 0.30 -8.46 9.37
C PRO A 128 0.94 -9.80 9.00
N GLU A 129 1.66 -9.82 7.90
CA GLU A 129 2.55 -10.94 7.60
C GLU A 129 3.65 -10.94 8.67
N LYS A 130 3.69 -12.02 9.46
CA LYS A 130 4.66 -12.16 10.55
C LYS A 130 6.07 -12.28 9.97
N LEU A 131 7.01 -11.58 10.60
CA LEU A 131 8.45 -11.70 10.43
C LEU A 131 8.91 -13.03 11.04
N SER A 132 9.79 -13.74 10.34
CA SER A 132 10.36 -15.03 10.75
C SER A 132 11.85 -15.09 10.42
N GLY A 133 12.55 -16.07 11.00
CA GLY A 133 13.98 -16.31 10.75
C GLY A 133 14.88 -15.29 11.46
N GLU A 134 15.92 -14.83 10.77
CA GLU A 134 16.77 -13.76 11.32
C GLU A 134 16.03 -12.42 11.21
N ILE A 135 15.77 -11.80 12.36
CA ILE A 135 15.04 -10.53 12.42
C ILE A 135 15.93 -9.42 12.96
N GLN A 136 15.92 -8.28 12.27
CA GLN A 136 16.47 -7.04 12.77
C GLN A 136 15.34 -6.04 13.01
N ALA A 137 15.21 -5.57 14.25
CA ALA A 137 14.16 -4.62 14.63
C ALA A 137 14.71 -3.44 15.42
N GLY A 138 14.08 -2.28 15.29
CA GLY A 138 14.47 -1.07 16.01
C GLY A 138 13.38 -0.01 16.08
N ILE A 139 13.68 1.08 16.78
CA ILE A 139 12.77 2.22 16.96
C ILE A 139 13.26 3.46 16.23
N SER A 140 12.36 4.13 15.52
CA SER A 140 12.55 5.43 14.88
C SER A 140 11.49 6.43 15.32
N VAL A 141 11.62 7.69 14.94
CA VAL A 141 10.64 8.75 15.24
C VAL A 141 10.33 9.57 14.01
N MET A 142 9.05 9.67 13.70
CA MET A 142 8.51 10.39 12.56
C MET A 142 7.87 11.70 13.01
N GLY A 143 8.39 12.81 12.50
CA GLY A 143 7.92 14.15 12.83
C GLY A 143 9.03 15.17 12.71
N TRP A 144 8.65 16.45 12.77
CA TRP A 144 9.61 17.55 12.80
C TRP A 144 10.40 17.50 14.10
N THR A 145 11.72 17.48 14.00
CA THR A 145 12.63 17.50 15.15
C THR A 145 13.23 18.89 15.20
N ILE A 146 12.63 19.79 15.98
CA ILE A 146 13.14 21.17 16.12
C ILE A 146 13.95 21.34 17.41
N ASP A 147 13.87 20.42 18.37
CA ASP A 147 14.61 20.56 19.63
C ASP A 147 15.45 19.34 20.00
N SER A 148 16.62 19.60 20.56
CA SER A 148 17.51 18.65 21.26
C SER A 148 16.98 18.28 22.65
N GLY A 149 15.66 18.28 22.84
CA GLY A 149 15.02 17.88 24.09
C GLY A 149 15.20 16.39 24.35
N TYR A 150 15.21 15.99 25.63
CA TYR A 150 15.33 14.58 26.02
C TYR A 150 14.03 13.80 25.82
N GLU A 151 12.89 14.47 25.68
CA GLU A 151 11.56 13.87 25.60
C GLU A 151 10.94 13.96 24.19
N LEU A 152 10.00 13.05 23.90
CA LEU A 152 9.24 13.04 22.67
C LEU A 152 8.15 14.11 22.70
N THR A 153 8.24 15.08 21.79
CA THR A 153 7.17 16.09 21.59
C THR A 153 5.90 15.46 21.03
N GLU A 154 4.75 16.13 21.17
CA GLU A 154 3.46 15.66 20.63
C GLU A 154 3.46 15.45 19.10
N LYS A 155 4.32 16.20 18.39
CA LYS A 155 4.46 16.13 16.93
C LYS A 155 5.32 14.96 16.46
N GLN A 156 6.03 14.30 17.38
CA GLN A 156 6.93 13.17 17.11
C GLN A 156 6.27 11.84 17.40
N HIS A 157 6.18 10.98 16.39
CA HIS A 157 5.49 9.70 16.47
C HIS A 157 6.53 8.57 16.46
N PRO A 158 6.66 7.80 17.55
CA PRO A 158 7.59 6.68 17.58
C PRO A 158 7.07 5.55 16.67
N ILE A 159 7.96 4.99 15.87
CA ILE A 159 7.68 3.94 14.89
C ILE A 159 8.64 2.78 15.12
N ALA A 160 8.09 1.62 15.46
CA ALA A 160 8.84 0.37 15.43
C ALA A 160 8.94 -0.12 13.99
N VAL A 161 10.15 -0.55 13.61
CA VAL A 161 10.46 -1.07 12.27
C VAL A 161 11.20 -2.38 12.45
N GLY A 162 10.74 -3.43 11.77
CA GLY A 162 11.37 -4.75 11.78
C GLY A 162 11.50 -5.29 10.37
N ILE A 163 12.58 -6.01 10.10
CA ILE A 163 12.81 -6.74 8.86
C ILE A 163 13.21 -8.18 9.15
N SER A 164 12.75 -9.09 8.32
CA SER A 164 13.32 -10.43 8.20
C SER A 164 14.38 -10.42 7.10
N LEU A 165 15.43 -11.22 7.28
CA LEU A 165 16.50 -11.40 6.32
C LEU A 165 16.42 -12.79 5.70
N ASP A 166 16.72 -12.88 4.40
CA ASP A 166 16.92 -14.15 3.71
C ASP A 166 18.31 -14.74 4.00
N GLU A 167 18.60 -15.91 3.42
CA GLU A 167 19.89 -16.59 3.57
C GLU A 167 21.09 -15.77 3.05
N ASN A 168 20.85 -14.79 2.18
CA ASN A 168 21.87 -13.89 1.65
C ASN A 168 22.07 -12.64 2.53
N GLY A 169 21.30 -12.51 3.62
CA GLY A 169 21.28 -11.33 4.48
C GLY A 169 20.51 -10.14 3.87
N GLU A 170 19.74 -10.36 2.81
CA GLU A 170 18.92 -9.34 2.17
C GLU A 170 17.52 -9.28 2.79
N PRO A 171 16.93 -8.09 2.97
CA PRO A 171 15.60 -7.96 3.56
C PRO A 171 14.51 -8.58 2.66
N ASP A 172 13.74 -9.54 3.19
CA ASP A 172 12.64 -10.20 2.46
C ASP A 172 11.24 -9.71 2.92
N ARG A 173 11.12 -9.29 4.19
CA ARG A 173 9.87 -8.79 4.79
C ARG A 173 10.12 -7.57 5.65
N LEU A 174 9.08 -6.74 5.73
CA LEU A 174 9.03 -5.53 6.54
C LEU A 174 7.77 -5.54 7.40
N ALA A 175 7.92 -5.07 8.63
CA ALA A 175 6.84 -4.67 9.51
C ALA A 175 7.10 -3.25 10.06
N MET A 176 6.06 -2.41 10.06
CA MET A 176 6.10 -1.07 10.64
C MET A 176 4.86 -0.80 11.49
N MET A 177 5.06 -0.21 12.66
CA MET A 177 4.01 0.06 13.64
C MET A 177 4.23 1.41 14.31
N VAL A 178 3.18 2.20 14.47
CA VAL A 178 3.21 3.33 15.42
C VAL A 178 3.16 2.76 16.84
N VAL A 179 4.13 3.10 17.66
CA VAL A 179 4.19 2.65 19.06
C VAL A 179 3.44 3.63 19.94
N PRO A 180 2.54 3.17 20.85
CA PRO A 180 1.93 4.08 21.80
C PRO A 180 2.98 4.69 22.75
N ARG A 181 2.84 5.98 23.07
CA ARG A 181 3.80 6.71 23.93
C ARG A 181 3.96 6.09 25.32
N THR A 182 2.94 5.38 25.82
CA THR A 182 2.99 4.62 27.09
C THR A 182 4.14 3.60 27.12
N HIS A 183 4.48 3.04 25.95
CA HIS A 183 5.58 2.09 25.77
C HIS A 183 6.94 2.76 25.47
N MET A 184 7.00 4.09 25.49
CA MET A 184 8.24 4.84 25.33
C MET A 184 8.73 5.40 26.67
N MET A 185 10.04 5.44 26.84
CA MET A 185 10.73 6.24 27.85
C MET A 185 11.68 7.17 27.11
N ASN A 186 11.35 8.46 27.03
CA ASN A 186 12.07 9.41 26.18
C ASN A 186 12.10 8.88 24.73
N TYR A 187 13.28 8.85 24.13
CA TYR A 187 13.54 8.25 22.83
C TYR A 187 13.92 6.75 22.92
N SER A 188 13.60 6.05 23.99
CA SER A 188 13.90 4.62 24.14
C SER A 188 12.62 3.79 24.20
N LEU A 189 12.64 2.63 23.54
CA LEU A 189 11.53 1.68 23.57
C LEU A 189 11.60 0.84 24.85
N LYS A 190 10.54 0.86 25.67
CA LYS A 190 10.44 0.02 26.88
C LYS A 190 10.31 -1.46 26.49
N PRO A 191 10.63 -2.40 27.41
CA PRO A 191 10.36 -3.83 27.21
C PRO A 191 8.93 -4.12 26.75
N SER A 192 7.93 -3.51 27.40
CA SER A 192 6.52 -3.67 27.02
C SER A 192 6.20 -3.25 25.58
N GLY A 193 6.95 -2.30 25.00
CA GLY A 193 6.80 -1.92 23.59
C GLY A 193 7.48 -2.90 22.63
N ARG A 194 8.59 -3.52 23.08
CA ARG A 194 9.25 -4.60 22.33
C ARG A 194 8.34 -5.82 22.27
N ASP A 195 7.74 -6.17 23.40
CA ASP A 195 6.83 -7.31 23.52
C ASP A 195 5.58 -7.09 22.65
N LEU A 196 4.97 -5.89 22.72
CA LEU A 196 3.86 -5.52 21.84
C LEU A 196 4.21 -5.65 20.35
N PHE A 197 5.38 -5.15 19.93
CA PHE A 197 5.81 -5.24 18.54
C PHE A 197 6.06 -6.71 18.13
N ARG A 198 6.63 -7.50 19.05
CA ARG A 198 6.86 -8.94 18.85
C ARG A 198 5.56 -9.70 18.67
N GLU A 199 4.65 -9.62 19.64
CA GLU A 199 3.35 -10.31 19.62
C GLU A 199 2.55 -9.99 18.35
N THR A 200 2.62 -8.73 17.89
CA THR A 200 1.88 -8.29 16.72
C THR A 200 2.51 -8.77 15.40
N HIS A 201 3.84 -8.79 15.30
CA HIS A 201 4.53 -8.89 14.00
C HIS A 201 5.51 -10.05 13.86
N PHE A 202 5.76 -10.86 14.89
CA PHE A 202 6.78 -11.92 14.86
C PHE A 202 6.09 -13.29 14.87
N SER A 203 6.69 -14.24 14.17
CA SER A 203 6.32 -15.65 14.28
C SER A 203 6.76 -16.22 15.63
N ASP A 204 5.98 -17.19 16.10
CA ASP A 204 6.14 -17.75 17.45
C ASP A 204 7.10 -18.96 17.48
N ASP A 205 7.92 -19.12 16.43
CA ASP A 205 8.91 -20.20 16.33
C ASP A 205 10.18 -19.89 17.14
N ALA A 206 10.76 -20.95 17.73
CA ALA A 206 11.90 -20.86 18.64
C ALA A 206 13.14 -20.23 17.96
N ASP A 207 13.36 -20.53 16.68
CA ASP A 207 14.51 -20.04 15.91
C ASP A 207 14.43 -18.53 15.68
N THR A 208 13.23 -18.01 15.39
CA THR A 208 12.99 -16.57 15.27
C THR A 208 13.25 -15.83 16.57
N LEU A 209 12.82 -16.40 17.70
CA LEU A 209 13.00 -15.79 19.01
C LEU A 209 14.47 -15.74 19.45
N SER A 210 15.26 -16.77 19.11
CA SER A 210 16.70 -16.79 19.42
C SER A 210 17.53 -15.88 18.51
N ASN A 211 17.12 -15.70 17.25
CA ASN A 211 17.89 -14.96 16.24
C ASN A 211 17.44 -13.50 16.06
N THR A 212 16.60 -12.99 16.95
CA THR A 212 16.14 -11.60 16.86
C THR A 212 17.15 -10.61 17.45
N ILE A 213 17.64 -9.69 16.62
CA ILE A 213 18.44 -8.55 17.04
C ILE A 213 17.54 -7.33 17.25
N TYR A 214 17.36 -6.94 18.52
CA TYR A 214 16.63 -5.72 18.90
C TYR A 214 17.57 -4.54 19.14
N HIS A 215 17.33 -3.46 18.40
CA HIS A 215 17.98 -2.17 18.54
C HIS A 215 17.08 -1.22 19.37
N SER A 216 17.22 -1.27 20.70
CA SER A 216 16.27 -0.68 21.67
C SER A 216 16.37 0.83 21.92
N GLN A 217 17.48 1.48 21.58
CA GLN A 217 17.65 2.93 21.73
C GLN A 217 17.42 3.64 20.38
N LEU A 218 16.71 4.78 20.36
CA LEU A 218 16.83 5.68 19.21
C LEU A 218 18.30 6.01 19.04
N LEU A 219 18.73 6.02 17.77
CA LEU A 219 20.12 6.01 17.30
C LEU A 219 20.68 4.62 16.98
N THR A 220 20.16 3.52 17.53
CA THR A 220 20.67 2.18 17.18
C THR A 220 20.24 1.74 15.77
N ILE A 221 19.12 2.25 15.24
CA ILE A 221 18.82 2.12 13.80
C ILE A 221 20.01 2.62 12.97
N LYS A 222 20.72 3.70 13.35
CA LYS A 222 21.88 4.21 12.58
C LYS A 222 22.98 3.16 12.35
N ARG A 223 23.08 2.11 13.17
CA ARG A 223 24.05 1.01 13.01
C ARG A 223 23.57 -0.07 12.03
N CYS A 224 22.26 -0.23 11.83
CA CYS A 224 21.69 -1.12 10.82
C CYS A 224 21.38 -0.35 9.53
N ARG A 225 22.23 -0.52 8.51
CA ARG A 225 22.10 0.19 7.23
C ARG A 225 20.75 -0.10 6.54
N SER A 226 20.28 -1.35 6.59
CA SER A 226 19.03 -1.80 5.96
C SER A 226 17.81 -1.12 6.57
N LEU A 227 17.69 -1.13 7.91
CA LEU A 227 16.59 -0.47 8.63
C LEU A 227 16.60 1.05 8.41
N VAL A 228 17.77 1.71 8.42
CA VAL A 228 17.89 3.16 8.14
C VAL A 228 17.38 3.47 6.75
N SER A 229 17.77 2.66 5.76
CA SER A 229 17.42 2.88 4.37
C SER A 229 15.90 2.80 4.18
N ILE A 230 15.27 1.77 4.73
CA ILE A 230 13.82 1.56 4.65
C ILE A 230 13.06 2.67 5.38
N TYR A 231 13.48 3.02 6.60
CA TYR A 231 12.86 4.12 7.35
C TYR A 231 12.98 5.47 6.63
N LYS A 232 14.16 5.79 6.09
CA LYS A 232 14.34 7.03 5.31
C LYS A 232 13.48 7.03 4.05
N ALA A 233 13.35 5.89 3.38
CA ALA A 233 12.48 5.75 2.21
C ALA A 233 11.01 6.01 2.60
N SER A 234 10.51 5.40 3.67
CA SER A 234 9.13 5.60 4.15
C SER A 234 8.88 7.05 4.58
N TYR A 235 9.83 7.66 5.32
CA TYR A 235 9.77 9.06 5.72
C TYR A 235 9.71 10.00 4.53
N LYS A 236 10.62 9.81 3.56
CA LYS A 236 10.69 10.61 2.33
C LYS A 236 9.44 10.45 1.50
N GLN A 237 8.91 9.24 1.39
CA GLN A 237 7.69 8.98 0.65
C GLN A 237 6.49 9.68 1.30
N ILE A 238 6.33 9.53 2.61
CA ILE A 238 5.18 10.12 3.31
C ILE A 238 5.19 11.64 3.21
N ASN A 239 6.35 12.26 3.44
CA ASN A 239 6.47 13.72 3.38
C ASN A 239 6.51 14.26 1.95
N GLY A 240 7.12 13.54 1.01
CA GLY A 240 7.22 13.96 -0.39
C GLY A 240 5.92 13.80 -1.16
N ILE A 241 5.29 12.62 -1.10
CA ILE A 241 4.11 12.30 -1.90
C ILE A 241 2.85 12.91 -1.30
N TYR A 242 2.70 12.88 0.03
CA TYR A 242 1.48 13.32 0.71
C TYR A 242 1.60 14.68 1.38
N ARG A 243 2.80 15.30 1.40
CA ARG A 243 3.09 16.59 2.06
C ARG A 243 2.82 16.57 3.57
N GLY A 244 3.06 15.41 4.19
CA GLY A 244 2.76 15.17 5.60
C GLY A 244 1.40 14.50 5.79
N VAL A 245 1.24 13.83 6.93
CA VAL A 245 0.03 13.06 7.26
C VAL A 245 -0.36 13.37 8.69
N HIS A 246 -1.67 13.50 8.93
CA HIS A 246 -2.20 13.69 10.28
C HIS A 246 -1.90 12.46 11.16
N PRO A 247 -1.53 12.62 12.45
CA PRO A 247 -1.17 11.52 13.34
C PRO A 247 -2.13 10.33 13.34
N ARG A 248 -3.45 10.61 13.38
CA ARG A 248 -4.50 9.57 13.36
C ARG A 248 -4.49 8.73 12.09
N SER A 249 -4.03 9.27 10.97
CA SER A 249 -3.98 8.57 9.70
C SER A 249 -2.63 7.88 9.47
N LEU A 250 -1.58 8.22 10.23
CA LEU A 250 -0.23 7.68 10.05
C LEU A 250 -0.18 6.14 9.99
N PRO A 251 -0.89 5.38 10.87
CA PRO A 251 -0.91 3.92 10.78
C PRO A 251 -1.40 3.40 9.41
N LYS A 252 -2.43 4.03 8.83
CA LYS A 252 -2.97 3.66 7.51
C LYS A 252 -1.94 3.83 6.39
N TYR A 253 -1.10 4.87 6.48
CA TYR A 253 -0.06 5.14 5.49
C TYR A 253 1.16 4.23 5.66
N LEU A 254 1.52 3.88 6.90
CA LEU A 254 2.54 2.87 7.17
C LEU A 254 2.10 1.49 6.70
N ALA A 255 0.82 1.14 6.85
CA ALA A 255 0.26 -0.09 6.32
C ALA A 255 0.33 -0.14 4.78
N GLU A 256 -0.03 0.94 4.08
CA GLU A 256 0.15 1.04 2.62
C GLU A 256 1.61 0.84 2.21
N PHE A 257 2.54 1.53 2.90
CA PHE A 257 3.97 1.43 2.61
C PHE A 257 4.48 0.00 2.81
N THR A 258 4.17 -0.60 3.95
CA THR A 258 4.58 -1.96 4.32
C THR A 258 4.05 -2.99 3.34
N PHE A 259 2.75 -2.90 3.01
CA PHE A 259 2.11 -3.78 2.02
C PHE A 259 2.82 -3.73 0.66
N ARG A 260 3.09 -2.52 0.16
CA ARG A 260 3.76 -2.33 -1.15
C ARG A 260 5.20 -2.79 -1.13
N TRP A 261 5.92 -2.55 -0.03
CA TRP A 261 7.29 -3.01 0.16
C TRP A 261 7.35 -4.54 0.14
N ASN A 262 6.51 -5.22 0.94
CA ASN A 262 6.47 -6.68 1.01
C ASN A 262 6.06 -7.30 -0.34
N ALA A 263 5.10 -6.67 -1.03
CA ALA A 263 4.72 -7.10 -2.37
C ALA A 263 5.85 -6.97 -3.40
N ALA A 264 6.73 -5.98 -3.26
CA ALA A 264 7.91 -5.84 -4.12
C ALA A 264 9.01 -6.84 -3.79
N ALA A 265 9.24 -7.08 -2.50
CA ALA A 265 10.24 -8.00 -2.00
C ALA A 265 9.98 -9.43 -2.50
N ARG A 266 8.71 -9.88 -2.48
CA ARG A 266 8.28 -11.17 -3.07
C ARG A 266 8.59 -11.32 -4.55
N ASN A 267 8.70 -10.22 -5.29
CA ASN A 267 8.99 -10.22 -6.72
C ASN A 267 10.49 -9.98 -7.02
N GLY A 268 11.37 -10.11 -6.01
CA GLY A 268 12.80 -9.90 -6.15
C GLY A 268 13.20 -8.45 -6.46
N ASN A 269 12.36 -7.48 -6.13
CA ASN A 269 12.51 -6.08 -6.55
C ASN A 269 12.55 -5.08 -5.38
N THR A 270 13.21 -5.47 -4.30
CA THR A 270 13.42 -4.64 -3.09
C THR A 270 14.08 -3.30 -3.42
N GLY A 271 15.04 -3.31 -4.35
CA GLY A 271 15.80 -2.12 -4.79
C GLY A 271 14.96 -1.01 -5.41
N ASN A 272 13.86 -1.33 -6.13
CA ASN A 272 13.02 -0.31 -6.75
C ASN A 272 12.17 0.47 -5.73
N CYS A 273 11.79 -0.12 -4.59
CA CYS A 273 11.03 0.61 -3.56
C CYS A 273 11.88 1.68 -2.87
N ILE A 274 13.17 1.37 -2.69
CA ILE A 274 14.15 2.24 -2.04
C ILE A 274 14.65 3.30 -3.05
N GLY A 275 14.97 2.90 -4.29
CA GLY A 275 15.50 3.78 -5.34
C GLY A 275 14.47 4.75 -5.96
N THR A 276 13.22 4.31 -6.19
CA THR A 276 12.22 5.16 -6.89
C THR A 276 11.65 6.27 -6.00
N SER A 277 11.79 6.11 -4.68
CA SER A 277 11.53 7.15 -3.68
C SER A 277 12.48 8.35 -3.84
N ILE A 278 13.61 8.19 -4.55
CA ILE A 278 14.59 9.25 -4.79
C ILE A 278 14.30 10.02 -6.09
N SER A 279 13.90 9.34 -7.16
CA SER A 279 13.79 9.92 -8.52
C SER A 279 12.52 10.74 -8.76
N THR A 280 11.48 10.58 -7.92
CA THR A 280 10.19 11.28 -8.14
C THR A 280 10.26 12.77 -7.77
N ILE A 281 11.27 13.20 -7.02
CA ILE A 281 11.43 14.61 -6.62
C ILE A 281 11.94 15.48 -7.79
N THR A 282 12.79 14.96 -8.65
CA THR A 282 13.47 15.77 -9.68
C THR A 282 12.54 16.14 -10.85
N ALA A 283 11.44 15.43 -11.06
CA ALA A 283 10.54 15.66 -12.20
C ALA A 283 9.42 16.70 -11.95
N THR A 284 9.37 17.32 -10.76
CA THR A 284 8.32 18.34 -10.44
C THR A 284 8.85 19.77 -10.40
N SER A 285 10.11 20.00 -10.76
CA SER A 285 10.73 21.33 -10.77
C SER A 285 11.57 21.56 -12.03
N SER A 286 10.90 21.64 -13.19
CA SER A 286 11.45 22.33 -14.36
C SER A 286 10.30 22.73 -15.30
N SER A 287 9.49 23.70 -14.88
CA SER A 287 8.76 24.54 -15.82
C SER A 287 9.67 25.71 -16.22
N SER A 288 10.40 25.57 -17.33
CA SER A 288 11.02 26.69 -18.00
C SER A 288 10.45 26.81 -19.40
N VAL A 289 9.83 27.97 -19.63
CA VAL A 289 9.22 28.49 -20.87
C VAL A 289 10.14 28.28 -22.08
N PRO A 290 9.62 27.93 -23.28
CA PRO A 290 10.43 27.85 -24.48
C PRO A 290 10.75 29.24 -25.02
N ASN A 291 12.03 29.62 -25.02
CA ASN A 291 12.52 30.72 -25.85
C ASN A 291 12.95 30.17 -27.21
N THR A 292 12.30 30.67 -28.25
CA THR A 292 12.70 30.57 -29.66
C THR A 292 14.05 31.22 -29.88
N SER A 293 15.01 30.49 -30.45
CA SER A 293 15.91 31.01 -31.48
C SER A 293 16.59 29.86 -32.23
N SER A 294 16.56 29.99 -33.55
CA SER A 294 17.16 29.15 -34.57
C SER A 294 18.70 29.22 -34.58
N SER A 295 19.37 28.09 -34.79
CA SER A 295 20.52 27.99 -35.71
C SER A 295 20.96 26.54 -35.91
N ASN A 296 21.28 26.25 -37.17
CA ASN A 296 21.70 24.97 -37.74
C ASN A 296 23.04 24.47 -37.17
N SER A 297 23.22 23.15 -37.10
CA SER A 297 24.39 22.47 -37.72
C SER A 297 24.34 20.94 -37.60
N THR A 298 24.88 20.34 -38.65
CA THR A 298 24.90 18.94 -39.09
C THR A 298 26.04 18.14 -38.44
N SER A 299 25.80 16.85 -38.13
CA SER A 299 26.74 15.69 -38.25
C SER A 299 26.13 14.51 -37.45
N SER A 300 25.68 13.42 -38.06
CA SER A 300 26.43 12.32 -38.71
C SER A 300 27.33 11.54 -37.74
N SER A 301 26.80 10.49 -37.09
CA SER A 301 27.59 9.28 -36.80
C SER A 301 26.67 8.07 -36.57
N THR A 302 26.76 7.14 -37.50
CA THR A 302 26.31 5.76 -37.43
C THR A 302 27.02 5.00 -36.31
N ASN A 303 26.30 4.15 -35.57
CA ASN A 303 26.84 2.85 -35.18
C ASN A 303 25.74 1.84 -34.86
N THR A 304 25.95 0.65 -35.40
CA THR A 304 25.06 -0.50 -35.54
C THR A 304 25.20 -1.47 -34.36
N SER A 305 24.12 -2.22 -34.12
CA SER A 305 24.04 -3.57 -33.53
C SER A 305 24.32 -3.77 -32.03
N SER A 306 23.28 -4.16 -31.27
CA SER A 306 23.04 -5.58 -30.93
C SER A 306 21.85 -5.73 -29.98
N SER A 307 20.82 -6.44 -30.46
CA SER A 307 19.61 -6.80 -29.73
C SER A 307 19.93 -7.71 -28.54
N LYS A 308 19.54 -7.30 -27.33
CA LYS A 308 19.13 -8.22 -26.26
C LYS A 308 17.66 -7.93 -25.92
N ARG A 309 16.76 -8.72 -26.55
CA ARG A 309 15.36 -8.85 -26.13
C ARG A 309 15.35 -9.54 -24.77
N THR A 310 15.15 -8.78 -23.70
CA THR A 310 14.66 -9.31 -22.43
C THR A 310 13.14 -9.23 -22.42
N SER A 311 12.52 -10.39 -22.28
CA SER A 311 11.09 -10.69 -22.38
C SER A 311 10.21 -9.89 -21.42
N VAL A 312 9.18 -9.25 -21.97
CA VAL A 312 8.20 -8.36 -21.30
C VAL A 312 7.06 -9.14 -20.57
N SER A 313 7.11 -10.47 -20.54
CA SER A 313 5.98 -11.32 -20.12
C SER A 313 5.83 -11.57 -18.61
N SER A 314 6.79 -11.18 -17.76
CA SER A 314 6.80 -11.58 -16.34
C SER A 314 6.19 -10.55 -15.36
N ILE A 315 5.90 -9.32 -15.81
CA ILE A 315 5.50 -8.20 -14.93
C ILE A 315 3.96 -8.09 -14.78
N THR A 316 3.18 -8.75 -15.64
CA THR A 316 1.71 -8.65 -15.67
C THR A 316 1.02 -9.55 -14.64
N SER A 317 1.52 -10.76 -14.37
CA SER A 317 0.91 -11.71 -13.43
C SER A 317 1.03 -11.27 -11.95
N ALA A 318 2.18 -10.71 -11.56
CA ALA A 318 2.43 -10.25 -10.19
C ALA A 318 1.57 -9.03 -9.80
N SER A 319 1.37 -8.10 -10.72
CA SER A 319 0.54 -6.90 -10.50
C SER A 319 -0.95 -7.24 -10.33
N ILE A 320 -1.41 -8.30 -11.00
CA ILE A 320 -2.78 -8.83 -10.88
C ILE A 320 -2.98 -9.49 -9.50
N SER A 321 -1.96 -10.19 -8.98
CA SER A 321 -2.00 -10.82 -7.64
C SER A 321 -2.14 -9.81 -6.50
N ILE A 322 -1.37 -8.71 -6.54
CA ILE A 322 -1.41 -7.67 -5.48
C ILE A 322 -2.75 -6.92 -5.49
N SER A 323 -3.23 -6.55 -6.69
CA SER A 323 -4.53 -5.89 -6.85
C SER A 323 -5.67 -6.75 -6.31
N ARG A 324 -5.56 -8.08 -6.46
CA ARG A 324 -6.52 -9.05 -5.92
C ARG A 324 -6.49 -9.12 -4.40
N GLN A 325 -5.32 -9.09 -3.79
CA GLN A 325 -5.20 -9.01 -2.32
C GLN A 325 -5.86 -7.74 -1.77
N ILE A 326 -5.62 -6.58 -2.41
CA ILE A 326 -6.26 -5.32 -2.02
C ILE A 326 -7.78 -5.40 -2.18
N ALA A 327 -8.26 -5.94 -3.30
CA ALA A 327 -9.68 -6.09 -3.56
C ALA A 327 -10.34 -7.02 -2.54
N GLN A 328 -9.76 -8.20 -2.28
CA GLN A 328 -10.25 -9.12 -1.26
C GLN A 328 -10.29 -8.48 0.13
N ALA A 329 -9.26 -7.72 0.51
CA ALA A 329 -9.26 -6.96 1.77
C ALA A 329 -10.44 -5.97 1.83
N CYS A 330 -10.69 -5.25 0.74
CA CYS A 330 -11.79 -4.29 0.66
C CYS A 330 -13.16 -4.97 0.67
N MET A 331 -13.28 -6.19 0.14
CA MET A 331 -14.53 -6.96 0.10
C MET A 331 -14.83 -7.70 1.40
N ALA A 332 -13.81 -8.08 2.16
CA ALA A 332 -13.94 -8.70 3.49
C ALA A 332 -14.19 -7.66 4.60
N TYR A 333 -14.01 -6.38 4.30
CA TYR A 333 -14.14 -5.27 5.24
C TYR A 333 -15.58 -5.08 5.74
N SER A 334 -15.84 -5.28 7.04
CA SER A 334 -17.13 -4.93 7.65
C SER A 334 -17.21 -3.46 8.06
N LEU A 335 -18.26 -2.74 7.64
CA LEU A 335 -18.50 -1.34 8.00
C LEU A 335 -18.66 -1.07 9.51
N SER A 336 -18.91 -2.08 10.34
CA SER A 336 -18.98 -1.93 11.80
C SER A 336 -17.69 -1.32 12.38
N HIS A 337 -16.56 -1.45 11.69
CA HIS A 337 -15.28 -0.88 12.10
C HIS A 337 -15.10 0.62 11.76
N LEU A 338 -15.93 1.18 10.86
CA LEU A 338 -15.88 2.60 10.48
C LEU A 338 -16.61 3.52 11.48
N ALA A 339 -17.56 2.99 12.24
CA ALA A 339 -18.31 3.75 13.25
C ALA A 339 -17.54 3.91 14.59
N ALA A 340 -16.44 3.19 14.76
CA ALA A 340 -15.65 3.14 16.00
C ALA A 340 -14.33 3.95 15.93
N ALA A 341 -14.11 4.73 14.86
CA ALA A 341 -12.89 5.53 14.62
C ALA A 341 -13.20 7.02 14.44
#